data_AF-S8EF96-F1
#
_entry.id   AF-S8EF96-F1
#
_cell.length_a   1.000
_cell.length_b   1.000
_cell.length_c   1.000
_cell.angle_alpha   90.00
_cell.angle_beta   90.00
_cell.angle_gamma   90.00
#
_symmetry.space_group_name_H-M   'P 1'
#
loop_
_entity.id
_entity.type
_entity.pdbx_description
1 polymer ?
#
loop_
_entity_poly.entity_id
_entity_poly.type
_entity_poly.pdbx_seq_one_letter_code
_entity_poly.pdbx_strand_id
1 'polypeptide(L)'
;MIRNRGSNSDRRNVGAENSGIWTLVRDLWRVAISETANSDDYNESQAALCLGVARFTRNIVAGVPSNQYNALENESSICSLVYRYTSYAAVQNPETYPVTRMLVQTLSNLATGNDTIISRLWRTYLALPEEQLILLRLLTSPDTKTVSSTLVFTLNCIHSNEERMGILVTAPRGPRIVIKILDRISSLVHSRGTDESQAFTIGYGIFTQLIEAGLIPALYNAIAMSGEPITPPQTTLLQLLDSYLHQASHGLPAKGRNDALVRMLIDTFFELAGYTQDAIRRALGSADESQAGSDAGDHATLPKELDLLLPKVCEALVLVVQCLTTLALSEPEESSPVAASGTVKATLAAVRSAGGEGLVESLIETLRLLDTFLPRITFGRVVERPSPPGAQPLSADTAVRSQPGVEGFSYVKRDLVRLLGIIAVDDRGVQDRVRECGGIPVVMNLCVVDDRNPYMKEHAILALRNLLHGNSVNQEVVKEIQPVARWDERGALQSLS
;
A
#
# COMPACT_ATOMS: atom_id res chain seq x y z
N MET A 1 -1.19 -19.10 33.75
CA MET A 1 -2.59 -19.58 33.68
C MET A 1 -3.35 -19.61 35.02
N ILE A 2 -2.75 -19.34 36.20
CA ILE A 2 -3.44 -19.53 37.51
C ILE A 2 -4.02 -18.23 38.12
N ARG A 3 -3.60 -17.03 37.70
CA ARG A 3 -4.11 -15.74 38.24
C ARG A 3 -5.47 -15.27 37.71
N ASN A 4 -6.06 -15.92 36.70
CA ASN A 4 -7.31 -15.46 36.05
C ASN A 4 -8.60 -16.19 36.47
N ARG A 5 -8.52 -17.28 37.24
CA ARG A 5 -9.73 -18.04 37.64
C ARG A 5 -10.54 -17.34 38.74
N GLY A 6 -9.88 -16.67 39.68
CA GLY A 6 -10.55 -15.91 40.75
C GLY A 6 -11.31 -14.68 40.24
N SER A 7 -10.67 -13.84 39.43
CA SER A 7 -11.31 -12.59 38.96
C SER A 7 -12.49 -12.84 38.01
N ASN A 8 -12.49 -13.93 37.24
CA ASN A 8 -13.64 -14.30 36.42
C ASN A 8 -14.81 -14.83 37.27
N SER A 9 -14.53 -15.46 38.42
CA SER A 9 -15.56 -15.87 39.38
C SER A 9 -16.22 -14.63 40.00
N ASP A 10 -15.42 -13.67 40.47
CA ASP A 10 -15.96 -12.45 41.08
C ASP A 10 -16.77 -11.62 40.08
N ARG A 11 -16.30 -11.48 38.84
CA ARG A 11 -17.04 -10.81 37.76
C ARG A 11 -18.37 -11.50 37.45
N ARG A 12 -18.39 -12.84 37.43
CA ARG A 12 -19.62 -13.62 37.24
C ARG A 12 -20.57 -13.43 38.40
N ASN A 13 -20.09 -13.50 39.65
CA ASN A 13 -20.95 -13.34 40.82
C ASN A 13 -21.57 -11.93 40.85
N VAL A 14 -20.76 -10.89 40.63
CA VAL A 14 -21.24 -9.50 40.65
C VAL A 14 -22.23 -9.23 39.51
N GLY A 15 -22.01 -9.73 38.30
CA GLY A 15 -22.83 -9.41 37.12
C GLY A 15 -23.95 -10.39 36.79
N ALA A 16 -23.79 -11.68 37.09
CA ALA A 16 -24.76 -12.71 36.74
C ALA A 16 -25.71 -13.05 37.89
N GLU A 17 -25.22 -13.03 39.15
CA GLU A 17 -26.04 -13.40 40.32
C GLU A 17 -26.81 -12.19 40.88
N ASN A 18 -26.35 -10.96 40.63
CA ASN A 18 -27.04 -9.74 41.03
C ASN A 18 -27.62 -8.99 39.82
N SER A 19 -28.77 -9.44 39.32
CA SER A 19 -29.43 -8.83 38.14
C SER A 19 -29.77 -7.34 38.32
N GLY A 20 -29.96 -6.89 39.56
CA GLY A 20 -30.23 -5.48 39.88
C GLY A 20 -29.07 -4.54 39.56
N ILE A 21 -27.83 -5.06 39.49
CA ILE A 21 -26.66 -4.24 39.17
C ILE A 21 -26.74 -3.63 37.77
N TRP A 22 -27.34 -4.32 36.81
CA TRP A 22 -27.45 -3.83 35.44
C TRP A 22 -28.40 -2.65 35.33
N THR A 23 -29.43 -2.58 36.18
CA THR A 23 -30.29 -1.41 36.27
C THR A 23 -29.51 -0.21 36.77
N LEU A 24 -28.72 -0.36 37.83
CA LEU A 24 -27.85 0.69 38.34
C LEU A 24 -26.81 1.13 37.30
N VAL A 25 -26.16 0.19 36.60
CA VAL A 25 -25.20 0.50 35.54
C VAL A 25 -25.87 1.29 34.41
N ARG A 26 -27.06 0.88 33.97
CA ARG A 26 -27.84 1.62 32.95
C ARG A 26 -28.19 3.02 33.41
N ASP A 27 -28.63 3.18 34.66
CA ASP A 27 -28.97 4.49 35.21
C ASP A 27 -27.72 5.39 35.31
N LEU A 28 -26.57 4.84 35.71
CA LEU A 28 -25.30 5.55 35.72
C LEU A 28 -24.88 6.03 34.33
N TRP A 29 -25.05 5.20 33.29
CA TRP A 29 -24.79 5.62 31.91
C TRP A 29 -25.75 6.73 31.45
N ARG A 30 -27.04 6.67 31.83
CA ARG A 30 -28.02 7.73 31.53
C ARG A 30 -27.65 9.05 32.22
N VAL A 31 -27.26 8.99 33.50
CA VAL A 31 -26.81 10.17 34.26
C VAL A 31 -25.54 10.76 33.62
N ALA A 32 -24.57 9.93 33.25
CA ALA A 32 -23.36 10.40 32.58
C ALA A 32 -23.66 11.16 31.28
N ILE A 33 -24.68 10.74 30.52
CA ILE A 33 -25.14 11.44 29.32
C ILE A 33 -25.87 12.74 29.66
N SER A 34 -26.83 12.71 30.60
CA SER A 34 -27.63 13.89 30.92
C SER A 34 -26.78 15.02 31.49
N GLU A 35 -25.80 14.70 32.33
CA GLU A 35 -24.87 15.68 32.88
C GLU A 35 -23.99 16.30 31.80
N THR A 36 -23.53 15.49 30.83
CA THR A 36 -22.65 15.95 29.74
C THR A 36 -23.38 16.62 28.58
N ALA A 37 -24.72 16.61 28.57
CA ALA A 37 -25.55 17.18 27.50
C ALA A 37 -25.71 18.70 27.57
N ASN A 38 -25.53 19.31 28.77
CA ASN A 38 -25.93 20.69 29.02
C ASN A 38 -24.82 21.74 28.79
N SER A 39 -23.58 21.33 28.59
CA SER A 39 -22.47 22.25 28.29
C SER A 39 -21.44 21.59 27.39
N ASP A 40 -20.94 22.35 26.41
CA ASP A 40 -19.85 21.92 25.55
C ASP A 40 -18.47 22.00 26.23
N ASP A 41 -18.39 22.72 27.35
CA ASP A 41 -17.15 22.92 28.11
C ASP A 41 -16.70 21.64 28.83
N TYR A 42 -15.39 21.52 28.99
CA TYR A 42 -14.81 20.44 29.77
C TYR A 42 -15.16 20.60 31.25
N ASN A 43 -15.74 19.56 31.83
CA ASN A 43 -15.99 19.46 33.27
C ASN A 43 -15.32 18.22 33.84
N GLU A 44 -14.41 18.43 34.78
CA GLU A 44 -13.61 17.36 35.39
C GLU A 44 -14.48 16.34 36.15
N SER A 45 -15.53 16.79 36.84
CA SER A 45 -16.43 15.88 37.58
C SER A 45 -17.24 14.99 36.64
N GLN A 46 -17.68 15.53 35.51
CA GLN A 46 -18.39 14.76 34.48
C GLN A 46 -17.46 13.77 33.78
N ALA A 47 -16.24 14.19 33.46
CA ALA A 47 -15.20 13.31 32.92
C ALA A 47 -14.85 12.17 33.90
N ALA A 48 -14.73 12.47 35.19
CA ALA A 48 -14.47 11.48 36.24
C ALA A 48 -15.63 10.47 36.38
N LEU A 49 -16.89 10.94 36.35
CA LEU A 49 -18.06 10.06 36.36
C LEU A 49 -18.05 9.13 35.15
N CYS A 50 -17.91 9.67 33.94
CA CYS A 50 -17.85 8.89 32.71
C CYS A 50 -16.72 7.85 32.75
N LEU A 51 -15.52 8.26 33.17
CA LEU A 51 -14.37 7.39 33.32
C LEU A 51 -14.61 6.26 34.34
N GLY A 52 -15.26 6.57 35.47
CA GLY A 52 -15.62 5.60 36.50
C GLY A 52 -16.61 4.55 36.00
N VAL A 53 -17.71 5.00 35.37
CA VAL A 53 -18.75 4.11 34.83
C VAL A 53 -18.19 3.24 33.70
N ALA A 54 -17.40 3.82 32.80
CA ALA A 54 -16.75 3.09 31.71
C ALA A 54 -15.77 2.04 32.25
N ARG A 55 -14.90 2.42 33.20
CA ARG A 55 -13.93 1.50 33.82
C ARG A 55 -14.63 0.35 34.54
N PHE A 56 -15.70 0.64 35.29
CA PHE A 56 -16.49 -0.38 35.96
C PHE A 56 -17.10 -1.36 34.95
N THR A 57 -17.77 -0.83 33.93
CA THR A 57 -18.40 -1.62 32.85
C THR A 57 -17.36 -2.49 32.13
N ARG A 58 -16.23 -1.91 31.72
CA ARG A 58 -15.12 -2.63 31.07
C ARG A 58 -14.62 -3.81 31.90
N ASN A 59 -14.52 -3.64 33.22
CA ASN A 59 -13.97 -4.65 34.12
C ASN A 59 -14.96 -5.79 34.40
N ILE A 60 -16.25 -5.48 34.56
CA ILE A 60 -17.27 -6.51 34.88
C ILE A 60 -17.58 -7.40 33.67
N VAL A 61 -17.47 -6.88 32.44
CA VAL A 61 -17.77 -7.65 31.21
C VAL A 61 -16.59 -8.49 30.72
N ALA A 62 -15.37 -8.20 31.17
CA ALA A 62 -14.15 -8.82 30.65
C ALA A 62 -14.14 -10.35 30.84
N GLY A 63 -14.31 -11.09 29.73
CA GLY A 63 -14.28 -12.55 29.71
C GLY A 63 -15.54 -13.23 30.28
N VAL A 64 -16.65 -12.51 30.40
CA VAL A 64 -17.92 -13.03 30.95
C VAL A 64 -19.08 -12.78 29.98
N PRO A 65 -19.50 -13.79 29.18
CA PRO A 65 -20.53 -13.61 28.14
C PRO A 65 -21.87 -13.08 28.64
N SER A 66 -22.39 -13.59 29.77
CA SER A 66 -23.65 -13.11 30.35
C SER A 66 -23.61 -11.62 30.67
N ASN A 67 -22.49 -11.15 31.19
CA ASN A 67 -22.30 -9.74 31.52
C ASN A 67 -22.19 -8.89 30.25
N GLN A 68 -21.52 -9.40 29.21
CA GLN A 68 -21.42 -8.72 27.92
C GLN A 68 -22.79 -8.50 27.28
N TYR A 69 -23.69 -9.51 27.32
CA TYR A 69 -25.05 -9.37 26.79
C TYR A 69 -25.87 -8.31 27.54
N ASN A 70 -25.83 -8.31 28.88
CA ASN A 70 -26.53 -7.30 29.68
C ASN A 70 -25.96 -5.90 29.46
N ALA A 71 -24.64 -5.78 29.35
CA ALA A 71 -23.98 -4.51 29.16
C ALA A 71 -24.15 -3.92 27.76
N LEU A 72 -24.48 -4.76 26.75
CA LEU A 72 -24.71 -4.34 25.37
C LEU A 72 -25.86 -3.32 25.24
N GLU A 73 -26.82 -3.31 26.17
CA GLU A 73 -27.87 -2.28 26.22
C GLU A 73 -27.32 -0.87 26.43
N ASN A 74 -26.08 -0.74 26.95
CA ASN A 74 -25.42 0.55 27.14
C ASN A 74 -24.61 1.00 25.92
N GLU A 75 -24.58 0.23 24.84
CA GLU A 75 -23.75 0.54 23.67
C GLU A 75 -24.09 1.91 23.07
N SER A 76 -25.38 2.22 22.86
CA SER A 76 -25.80 3.53 22.35
C SER A 76 -25.32 4.67 23.25
N SER A 77 -25.37 4.45 24.57
CA SER A 77 -24.92 5.42 25.57
C SER A 77 -23.41 5.66 25.50
N ILE A 78 -22.63 4.60 25.35
CA ILE A 78 -21.19 4.66 25.17
C ILE A 78 -20.86 5.42 23.87
N CYS A 79 -21.57 5.12 22.78
CA CYS A 79 -21.38 5.77 21.49
C CYS A 79 -21.69 7.27 21.57
N SER A 80 -22.80 7.69 22.20
CA SER A 80 -23.12 9.11 22.41
C SER A 80 -22.02 9.86 23.17
N LEU A 81 -21.43 9.24 24.20
CA LEU A 81 -20.32 9.84 24.94
C LEU A 81 -19.04 9.89 24.09
N VAL A 82 -18.77 8.88 23.26
CA VAL A 82 -17.66 8.95 22.29
C VAL A 82 -17.86 10.15 21.37
N TYR A 83 -19.06 10.38 20.83
CA TYR A 83 -19.35 11.55 20.00
C TYR A 83 -19.01 12.87 20.70
N ARG A 84 -19.41 12.99 21.96
CA ARG A 84 -19.15 14.18 22.79
C ARG A 84 -17.66 14.41 23.01
N TYR A 85 -16.94 13.41 23.49
CA TYR A 85 -15.51 13.49 23.82
C TYR A 85 -14.58 13.47 22.59
N THR A 86 -15.14 13.26 21.39
CA THR A 86 -14.42 13.39 20.12
C THR A 86 -14.94 14.54 19.26
N SER A 87 -15.73 15.45 19.85
CA SER A 87 -16.11 16.71 19.20
C SER A 87 -14.87 17.59 18.95
N TYR A 88 -14.98 18.52 18.00
CA TYR A 88 -13.87 19.44 17.68
C TYR A 88 -13.36 20.15 18.93
N ALA A 89 -14.25 20.69 19.77
CA ALA A 89 -13.89 21.37 21.01
C ALA A 89 -13.22 20.42 22.03
N ALA A 90 -13.78 19.22 22.22
CA ALA A 90 -13.23 18.25 23.18
C ALA A 90 -11.82 17.78 22.78
N VAL A 91 -11.59 17.54 21.49
CA VAL A 91 -10.31 17.07 20.97
C VAL A 91 -9.17 18.09 21.14
N GLN A 92 -9.48 19.38 21.27
CA GLN A 92 -8.46 20.40 21.59
C GLN A 92 -7.99 20.33 23.05
N ASN A 93 -8.70 19.61 23.93
CA ASN A 93 -8.35 19.47 25.34
C ASN A 93 -7.80 18.07 25.64
N PRO A 94 -6.50 17.93 25.92
CA PRO A 94 -5.87 16.64 26.23
C PRO A 94 -6.46 15.89 27.44
N GLU A 95 -7.11 16.59 28.38
CA GLU A 95 -7.77 15.99 29.54
C GLU A 95 -8.97 15.11 29.17
N THR A 96 -9.48 15.22 27.93
CA THR A 96 -10.57 14.38 27.42
C THR A 96 -10.08 13.01 26.93
N TYR A 97 -8.80 12.89 26.55
CA TYR A 97 -8.26 11.68 25.96
C TYR A 97 -8.35 10.43 26.86
N PRO A 98 -8.11 10.50 28.18
CA PRO A 98 -8.33 9.36 29.08
C PRO A 98 -9.76 8.80 29.02
N VAL A 99 -10.76 9.68 28.90
CA VAL A 99 -12.18 9.29 28.83
C VAL A 99 -12.45 8.58 27.51
N THR A 100 -12.06 9.20 26.38
CA THR A 100 -12.20 8.61 25.04
C THR A 100 -11.55 7.23 24.97
N ARG A 101 -10.31 7.08 25.47
CA ARG A 101 -9.62 5.78 25.54
C ARG A 101 -10.41 4.73 26.32
N MET A 102 -10.93 5.09 27.49
CA MET A 102 -11.68 4.15 28.32
C MET A 102 -12.99 3.73 27.65
N LEU A 103 -13.68 4.65 26.95
CA LEU A 103 -14.90 4.32 26.21
C LEU A 103 -14.62 3.30 25.10
N VAL A 104 -13.57 3.50 24.29
CA VAL A 104 -13.16 2.54 23.25
C VAL A 104 -12.78 1.19 23.85
N GLN A 105 -12.00 1.19 24.94
CA GLN A 105 -11.64 -0.04 25.64
C GLN A 105 -12.87 -0.77 26.21
N THR A 106 -13.89 -0.02 26.64
CA THR A 106 -15.16 -0.58 27.11
C THR A 106 -15.89 -1.27 25.96
N LEU A 107 -16.04 -0.61 24.80
CA LEU A 107 -16.61 -1.22 23.58
C LEU A 107 -15.85 -2.48 23.16
N SER A 108 -14.51 -2.42 23.19
CA SER A 108 -13.67 -3.57 22.85
C SER A 108 -13.90 -4.74 23.81
N ASN A 109 -13.93 -4.51 25.12
CA ASN A 109 -14.16 -5.56 26.11
C ASN A 109 -15.61 -6.11 26.11
N LEU A 110 -16.60 -5.30 25.69
CA LEU A 110 -17.97 -5.76 25.49
C LEU A 110 -18.06 -6.85 24.42
N ALA A 111 -17.24 -6.75 23.38
CA ALA A 111 -17.26 -7.66 22.25
C ALA A 111 -16.21 -8.79 22.35
N THR A 112 -15.08 -8.56 23.03
CA THR A 112 -13.94 -9.49 23.08
C THR A 112 -14.35 -10.92 23.45
N GLY A 113 -14.06 -11.87 22.57
CA GLY A 113 -14.34 -13.29 22.76
C GLY A 113 -15.82 -13.69 22.62
N ASN A 114 -16.69 -12.79 22.13
CA ASN A 114 -18.11 -13.04 21.92
C ASN A 114 -18.50 -12.77 20.46
N ASP A 115 -18.46 -13.81 19.64
CA ASP A 115 -18.68 -13.71 18.19
C ASP A 115 -20.04 -13.16 17.81
N THR A 116 -21.09 -13.45 18.60
CA THR A 116 -22.44 -12.92 18.35
C THR A 116 -22.47 -11.40 18.52
N ILE A 117 -21.88 -10.88 19.61
CA ILE A 117 -21.83 -9.44 19.87
C ILE A 117 -20.92 -8.76 18.86
N ILE A 118 -19.74 -9.32 18.57
CA ILE A 118 -18.83 -8.78 17.55
C ILE A 118 -19.56 -8.67 16.21
N SER A 119 -20.20 -9.74 15.75
CA SER A 119 -20.87 -9.75 14.44
C SER A 119 -22.01 -8.74 14.37
N ARG A 120 -22.78 -8.59 15.46
CA ARG A 120 -23.84 -7.58 15.55
C ARG A 120 -23.26 -6.17 15.46
N LEU A 121 -22.30 -5.82 16.32
CA LEU A 121 -21.69 -4.49 16.35
C LEU A 121 -20.98 -4.15 15.05
N TRP A 122 -20.22 -5.11 14.49
CA TRP A 122 -19.47 -4.92 13.25
C TRP A 122 -20.38 -4.61 12.07
N ARG A 123 -21.46 -5.39 11.90
CA ARG A 123 -22.46 -5.15 10.85
C ARG A 123 -23.17 -3.82 11.06
N THR A 124 -23.53 -3.47 12.30
CA THR A 124 -24.16 -2.19 12.60
C THR A 124 -23.24 -1.04 12.25
N TYR A 125 -22.02 -0.98 12.80
CA TYR A 125 -21.11 0.14 12.61
C TYR A 125 -20.69 0.35 11.15
N LEU A 126 -20.57 -0.71 10.35
CA LEU A 126 -20.23 -0.60 8.94
C LEU A 126 -21.42 -0.25 8.03
N ALA A 127 -22.65 -0.33 8.55
CA ALA A 127 -23.87 0.05 7.84
C ALA A 127 -24.37 1.47 8.17
N LEU A 128 -23.82 2.11 9.20
CA LEU A 128 -24.24 3.45 9.62
C LEU A 128 -23.84 4.54 8.59
N PRO A 129 -24.57 5.67 8.52
CA PRO A 129 -24.15 6.85 7.79
C PRO A 129 -22.79 7.37 8.25
N GLU A 130 -22.09 8.11 7.39
CA GLU A 130 -20.71 8.56 7.64
C GLU A 130 -20.55 9.37 8.93
N GLU A 131 -21.49 10.27 9.20
CA GLU A 131 -21.54 11.07 10.43
C GLU A 131 -21.66 10.20 11.70
N GLN A 132 -22.21 9.00 11.54
CA GLN A 132 -22.44 8.01 12.59
C GLN A 132 -21.35 6.92 12.67
N LEU A 133 -20.27 7.04 11.88
CA LEU A 133 -19.13 6.11 11.93
C LEU A 133 -18.19 6.43 13.10
N ILE A 134 -18.51 5.84 14.25
CA ILE A 134 -17.70 5.97 15.46
C ILE A 134 -16.22 5.61 15.25
N LEU A 135 -15.94 4.57 14.45
CA LEU A 135 -14.58 4.12 14.16
C LEU A 135 -13.78 5.18 13.40
N LEU A 136 -14.37 5.82 12.40
CA LEU A 136 -13.71 6.88 11.62
C LEU A 136 -13.35 8.07 12.51
N ARG A 137 -14.27 8.44 13.40
CA ARG A 137 -14.07 9.53 14.36
C ARG A 137 -12.95 9.23 15.36
N LEU A 138 -12.95 8.02 15.93
CA LEU A 138 -11.91 7.56 16.85
C LEU A 138 -10.53 7.44 16.19
N LEU A 139 -10.47 6.93 14.95
CA LEU A 139 -9.24 6.87 14.17
C LEU A 139 -8.70 8.26 13.83
N THR A 140 -9.52 9.31 13.85
CA THR A 140 -9.12 10.71 13.62
C THR A 140 -8.58 11.40 14.87
N SER A 141 -8.67 10.77 16.05
CA SER A 141 -8.16 11.34 17.31
C SER A 141 -6.65 11.66 17.26
N PRO A 142 -6.21 12.83 17.73
CA PRO A 142 -4.79 13.19 17.82
C PRO A 142 -4.04 12.38 18.89
N ASP A 143 -4.75 11.73 19.81
CA ASP A 143 -4.15 10.83 20.80
C ASP A 143 -3.87 9.46 20.19
N THR A 144 -2.58 9.16 19.97
CA THR A 144 -2.10 7.88 19.45
C THR A 144 -2.62 6.69 20.26
N LYS A 145 -2.79 6.81 21.57
CA LYS A 145 -3.31 5.72 22.43
C LYS A 145 -4.79 5.43 22.17
N THR A 146 -5.58 6.44 21.81
CA THR A 146 -6.96 6.27 21.33
C THR A 146 -6.96 5.55 20.00
N VAL A 147 -6.09 5.94 19.06
CA VAL A 147 -5.92 5.25 17.77
C VAL A 147 -5.54 3.78 18.00
N SER A 148 -4.53 3.48 18.82
CA SER A 148 -4.14 2.11 19.17
C SER A 148 -5.30 1.30 19.75
N SER A 149 -6.06 1.87 20.69
CA SER A 149 -7.23 1.18 21.28
C SER A 149 -8.30 0.87 20.23
N THR A 150 -8.46 1.76 19.24
CA THR A 150 -9.41 1.58 18.13
C THR A 150 -8.93 0.52 17.15
N LEU A 151 -7.63 0.51 16.82
CA LEU A 151 -7.02 -0.53 15.99
C LEU A 151 -7.11 -1.91 16.65
N VAL A 152 -6.91 -2.00 17.98
CA VAL A 152 -7.12 -3.26 18.72
C VAL A 152 -8.57 -3.72 18.63
N PHE A 153 -9.53 -2.80 18.77
CA PHE A 153 -10.94 -3.15 18.61
C PHE A 153 -11.24 -3.65 17.20
N THR A 154 -10.78 -2.95 16.16
CA THR A 154 -10.91 -3.40 14.76
C THR A 154 -10.27 -4.77 14.55
N LEU A 155 -9.06 -4.99 15.06
CA LEU A 155 -8.35 -6.25 14.96
C LEU A 155 -9.14 -7.39 15.63
N ASN A 156 -9.65 -7.17 16.85
CA ASN A 156 -10.51 -8.12 17.54
C ASN A 156 -11.79 -8.43 16.76
N CYS A 157 -12.37 -7.42 16.11
CA CYS A 157 -13.55 -7.58 15.29
C CYS A 157 -13.28 -8.49 14.09
N ILE A 158 -12.12 -8.40 13.44
CA ILE A 158 -11.84 -9.21 12.24
C ILE A 158 -11.07 -10.51 12.51
N HIS A 159 -10.54 -10.67 13.73
CA HIS A 159 -9.59 -11.73 14.06
C HIS A 159 -10.10 -13.14 13.69
N SER A 160 -9.35 -13.81 12.80
CA SER A 160 -9.61 -15.19 12.34
C SER A 160 -11.04 -15.42 11.83
N ASN A 161 -11.70 -14.37 11.31
CA ASN A 161 -13.05 -14.48 10.76
C ASN A 161 -13.16 -13.85 9.37
N GLU A 162 -13.19 -14.71 8.36
CA GLU A 162 -13.23 -14.32 6.94
C GLU A 162 -14.48 -13.54 6.56
N GLU A 163 -15.63 -13.85 7.15
CA GLU A 163 -16.87 -13.13 6.88
C GLU A 163 -16.74 -11.66 7.32
N ARG A 164 -16.22 -11.43 8.53
CA ARG A 164 -16.07 -10.07 9.08
C ARG A 164 -14.98 -9.27 8.35
N MET A 165 -13.90 -9.94 7.93
CA MET A 165 -12.89 -9.34 7.04
C MET A 165 -13.51 -8.97 5.68
N GLY A 166 -14.31 -9.85 5.10
CA GLY A 166 -15.05 -9.59 3.87
C GLY A 166 -15.96 -8.37 4.00
N ILE A 167 -16.75 -8.29 5.08
CA ILE A 167 -17.63 -7.13 5.37
C ILE A 167 -16.81 -5.83 5.48
N LEU A 168 -15.61 -5.84 6.06
CA LEU A 168 -14.76 -4.64 6.12
C LEU A 168 -14.38 -4.12 4.72
N VAL A 169 -14.24 -5.02 3.75
CA VAL A 169 -13.87 -4.66 2.37
C VAL A 169 -15.09 -4.30 1.53
N THR A 170 -16.20 -5.03 1.69
CA THR A 170 -17.36 -4.91 0.79
C THR A 170 -18.48 -4.00 1.31
N ALA A 171 -18.51 -3.68 2.60
CA ALA A 171 -19.55 -2.80 3.14
C ALA A 171 -19.41 -1.37 2.60
N PRO A 172 -20.52 -0.61 2.43
CA PRO A 172 -20.49 0.73 1.82
C PRO A 172 -19.52 1.71 2.49
N ARG A 173 -19.28 1.56 3.79
CA ARG A 173 -18.39 2.42 4.59
C ARG A 173 -17.11 1.74 5.07
N GLY A 174 -16.95 0.45 4.78
CA GLY A 174 -15.75 -0.33 5.12
C GLY A 174 -14.47 0.27 4.53
N PRO A 175 -14.41 0.53 3.21
CA PRO A 175 -13.24 1.14 2.57
C PRO A 175 -12.85 2.50 3.17
N ARG A 176 -13.80 3.30 3.68
CA ARG A 176 -13.49 4.59 4.33
C ARG A 176 -12.73 4.42 5.63
N ILE A 177 -13.07 3.39 6.42
CA ILE A 177 -12.33 3.04 7.63
C ILE A 177 -10.94 2.52 7.24
N VAL A 178 -10.84 1.67 6.21
CA VAL A 178 -9.55 1.13 5.76
C VAL A 178 -8.63 2.24 5.25
N ILE A 179 -9.12 3.18 4.44
CA ILE A 179 -8.38 4.38 4.01
C ILE A 179 -7.84 5.12 5.23
N LYS A 180 -8.68 5.35 6.25
CA LYS A 180 -8.22 6.07 7.45
C LYS A 180 -7.15 5.31 8.22
N ILE A 181 -7.22 3.97 8.27
CA ILE A 181 -6.18 3.14 8.88
C ILE A 181 -4.89 3.25 8.06
N LEU A 182 -4.95 3.19 6.73
CA LEU A 182 -3.79 3.36 5.84
C LEU A 182 -3.13 4.73 6.03
N ASP A 183 -3.91 5.81 6.08
CA ASP A 183 -3.40 7.16 6.35
C ASP A 183 -2.66 7.23 7.68
N ARG A 184 -3.22 6.57 8.72
CA ARG A 184 -2.56 6.49 10.03
C ARG A 184 -1.26 5.71 9.95
N ILE A 185 -1.25 4.53 9.34
CA ILE A 185 -0.04 3.73 9.17
C ILE A 185 1.04 4.56 8.46
N SER A 186 0.70 5.19 7.34
CA SER A 186 1.61 6.05 6.57
C SER A 186 2.20 7.17 7.43
N SER A 187 1.39 7.85 8.24
CA SER A 187 1.86 8.90 9.16
C SER A 187 2.79 8.38 10.28
N LEU A 188 2.69 7.09 10.64
CA LEU A 188 3.42 6.49 11.76
C LEU A 188 4.76 5.85 11.34
N VAL A 189 5.00 5.61 10.04
CA VAL A 189 6.21 4.91 9.53
C VAL A 189 7.51 5.51 10.05
N HIS A 190 7.58 6.84 10.14
CA HIS A 190 8.80 7.56 10.57
C HIS A 190 8.77 7.99 12.04
N SER A 191 7.70 7.68 12.76
CA SER A 191 7.57 8.03 14.17
C SER A 191 8.45 7.13 15.05
N ARG A 192 9.17 7.74 16.00
CA ARG A 192 10.10 7.04 16.90
C ARG A 192 9.56 6.80 18.30
N GLY A 193 8.31 7.17 18.56
CA GLY A 193 7.68 6.99 19.87
C GLY A 193 7.14 5.58 20.07
N THR A 194 7.05 5.17 21.34
CA THR A 194 6.63 3.80 21.72
C THR A 194 5.18 3.54 21.37
N ASP A 195 4.31 4.53 21.57
CA ASP A 195 2.88 4.41 21.32
C ASP A 195 2.58 4.39 19.82
N GLU A 196 3.33 5.16 19.02
CA GLU A 196 3.26 5.23 17.57
C GLU A 196 3.73 3.91 16.94
N SER A 197 4.84 3.36 17.42
CA SER A 197 5.34 2.05 16.99
C SER A 197 4.33 0.93 17.32
N GLN A 198 3.69 1.00 18.49
CA GLN A 198 2.63 0.06 18.84
C GLN A 198 1.41 0.20 17.90
N ALA A 199 0.95 1.42 17.63
CA ALA A 199 -0.15 1.68 16.70
C ALA A 199 0.15 1.15 15.30
N PHE A 200 1.36 1.40 14.79
CA PHE A 200 1.84 0.87 13.51
C PHE A 200 1.80 -0.65 13.49
N THR A 201 2.33 -1.30 14.54
CA THR A 201 2.36 -2.77 14.65
C THR A 201 0.97 -3.38 14.61
N ILE A 202 0.01 -2.80 15.35
CA ILE A 202 -1.39 -3.27 15.35
C ILE A 202 -2.04 -3.05 13.98
N GLY A 203 -1.80 -1.88 13.38
CA GLY A 203 -2.28 -1.56 12.03
C GLY A 203 -1.75 -2.56 10.99
N TYR A 204 -0.45 -2.85 11.01
CA TYR A 204 0.18 -3.87 10.16
C TYR A 204 -0.45 -5.27 10.36
N GLY A 205 -0.76 -5.63 11.61
CA GLY A 205 -1.46 -6.88 11.94
C GLY A 205 -2.88 -6.99 11.37
N ILE A 206 -3.59 -5.88 11.16
CA ILE A 206 -4.88 -5.87 10.46
C ILE A 206 -4.67 -6.26 8.99
N PHE A 207 -3.72 -5.63 8.30
CA PHE A 207 -3.45 -5.93 6.89
C PHE A 207 -2.85 -7.31 6.68
N THR A 208 -2.05 -7.79 7.62
CA THR A 208 -1.56 -9.18 7.61
C THR A 208 -2.72 -10.17 7.48
N GLN A 209 -3.79 -10.02 8.28
CA GLN A 209 -4.95 -10.89 8.17
C GLN A 209 -5.71 -10.73 6.85
N LEU A 210 -5.81 -9.51 6.31
CA LEU A 210 -6.44 -9.27 5.01
C LEU A 210 -5.65 -9.86 3.84
N ILE A 211 -4.31 -9.83 3.92
CA ILE A 211 -3.40 -10.47 2.95
C ILE A 211 -3.59 -11.99 3.01
N GLU A 212 -3.54 -12.58 4.20
CA GLU A 212 -3.68 -14.03 4.40
C GLU A 212 -5.06 -14.55 3.99
N ALA A 213 -6.10 -13.72 4.13
CA ALA A 213 -7.46 -13.99 3.67
C ALA A 213 -7.66 -13.81 2.16
N GLY A 214 -6.66 -13.31 1.41
CA GLY A 214 -6.76 -13.11 -0.03
C GLY A 214 -7.68 -11.97 -0.47
N LEU A 215 -7.92 -10.99 0.42
CA LEU A 215 -8.87 -9.88 0.20
C LEU A 215 -8.25 -8.63 -0.43
N ILE A 216 -6.94 -8.63 -0.66
CA ILE A 216 -6.21 -7.49 -1.20
C ILE A 216 -6.72 -7.02 -2.57
N PRO A 217 -7.04 -7.90 -3.54
CA PRO A 217 -7.58 -7.44 -4.83
C PRO A 217 -8.89 -6.67 -4.70
N ALA A 218 -9.82 -7.20 -3.88
CA ALA A 218 -11.11 -6.55 -3.64
C ALA A 218 -10.92 -5.21 -2.91
N LEU A 219 -10.03 -5.17 -1.91
CA LEU A 219 -9.74 -3.95 -1.18
C LEU A 219 -9.07 -2.89 -2.05
N TYR A 220 -8.07 -3.27 -2.85
CA TYR A 220 -7.33 -2.37 -3.73
C TYR A 220 -8.26 -1.63 -4.69
N ASN A 221 -9.22 -2.35 -5.28
CA ASN A 221 -10.26 -1.76 -6.14
C ASN A 221 -11.23 -0.87 -5.35
N ALA A 222 -11.60 -1.26 -4.13
CA ALA A 222 -12.56 -0.52 -3.31
C ALA A 222 -12.04 0.83 -2.79
N ILE A 223 -10.72 1.01 -2.72
CA ILE A 223 -10.08 2.26 -2.30
C ILE A 223 -9.56 3.12 -3.47
N ALA A 224 -9.76 2.68 -4.71
CA ALA A 224 -9.38 3.44 -5.90
C ALA A 224 -10.27 4.68 -6.08
N MET A 225 -9.73 5.72 -6.74
CA MET A 225 -10.46 6.95 -7.06
C MET A 225 -10.49 7.16 -8.58
N SER A 226 -11.68 7.40 -9.13
CA SER A 226 -11.84 7.67 -10.56
C SER A 226 -11.04 8.89 -10.99
N GLY A 227 -10.20 8.73 -12.02
CA GLY A 227 -9.37 9.80 -12.57
C GLY A 227 -7.99 9.94 -11.92
N GLU A 228 -7.69 9.21 -10.85
CA GLU A 228 -6.34 9.13 -10.29
C GLU A 228 -5.69 7.78 -10.67
N PRO A 229 -4.48 7.76 -11.25
CA PRO A 229 -3.79 6.51 -11.61
C PRO A 229 -3.39 5.71 -10.37
N ILE A 230 -3.12 6.39 -9.26
CA ILE A 230 -2.79 5.79 -7.97
C ILE A 230 -3.12 6.75 -6.84
N THR A 231 -3.86 6.28 -5.84
CA THR A 231 -4.16 7.04 -4.63
C THR A 231 -3.12 6.78 -3.52
N PRO A 232 -2.87 7.71 -2.58
CA PRO A 232 -1.96 7.46 -1.47
C PRO A 232 -2.29 6.21 -0.63
N PRO A 233 -3.58 5.90 -0.32
CA PRO A 233 -3.94 4.65 0.34
C PRO A 233 -3.56 3.40 -0.46
N GLN A 234 -3.70 3.40 -1.79
CA GLN A 234 -3.26 2.28 -2.64
C GLN A 234 -1.75 2.10 -2.58
N THR A 235 -0.96 3.18 -2.61
CA THR A 235 0.50 3.11 -2.44
C THR A 235 0.86 2.53 -1.07
N THR A 236 0.24 3.00 0.02
CA THR A 236 0.48 2.44 1.36
C THR A 236 0.08 0.97 1.44
N LEU A 237 -1.01 0.55 0.80
CA LEU A 237 -1.41 -0.86 0.74
C LEU A 237 -0.38 -1.71 0.00
N LEU A 238 0.17 -1.22 -1.11
CA LEU A 238 1.26 -1.89 -1.84
C LEU A 238 2.54 -1.98 -1.01
N GLN A 239 2.90 -0.94 -0.26
CA GLN A 239 4.05 -0.96 0.67
C GLN A 239 3.88 -2.03 1.76
N LEU A 240 2.67 -2.16 2.31
CA LEU A 240 2.36 -3.18 3.33
C LEU A 240 2.41 -4.60 2.74
N LEU A 241 1.87 -4.77 1.53
CA LEU A 241 1.94 -6.04 0.80
C LEU A 241 3.39 -6.42 0.51
N ASP A 242 4.19 -5.49 -0.02
CA ASP A 242 5.60 -5.71 -0.33
C ASP A 242 6.40 -6.12 0.92
N SER A 243 6.22 -5.39 2.02
CA SER A 243 6.84 -5.69 3.32
C SER A 243 6.46 -7.09 3.82
N TYR A 244 5.18 -7.46 3.70
CA TYR A 244 4.70 -8.80 4.08
C TYR A 244 5.34 -9.90 3.22
N LEU A 245 5.34 -9.72 1.89
CA LEU A 245 5.92 -10.69 0.96
C LEU A 245 7.40 -10.94 1.22
N HIS A 246 8.16 -9.88 1.53
CA HIS A 246 9.58 -10.01 1.87
C HIS A 246 9.83 -10.71 3.21
N GLN A 247 8.94 -10.55 4.19
CA GLN A 247 9.05 -11.20 5.50
C GLN A 247 8.60 -12.66 5.49
N ALA A 248 7.69 -13.03 4.59
CA ALA A 248 7.11 -14.36 4.48
C ALA A 248 8.16 -15.39 4.01
N SER A 249 8.99 -15.89 4.92
CA SER A 249 10.07 -16.86 4.65
C SER A 249 9.56 -18.19 4.07
N HIS A 250 8.28 -18.51 4.25
CA HIS A 250 7.60 -19.70 3.73
C HIS A 250 6.65 -19.40 2.56
N GLY A 251 6.67 -18.16 2.04
CA GLY A 251 5.72 -17.68 1.03
C GLY A 251 4.32 -17.38 1.61
N LEU A 252 3.44 -16.88 0.75
CA LEU A 252 2.04 -16.61 1.08
C LEU A 252 1.27 -17.92 1.38
N PRO A 253 0.31 -17.91 2.33
CA PRO A 253 -0.66 -19.00 2.47
C PRO A 253 -1.45 -19.19 1.17
N ALA A 254 -1.94 -20.42 0.92
CA ALA A 254 -2.66 -20.76 -0.32
C ALA A 254 -3.84 -19.82 -0.66
N LYS A 255 -4.54 -19.29 0.35
CA LYS A 255 -5.62 -18.30 0.15
C LYS A 255 -5.11 -16.91 -0.23
N GLY A 256 -3.98 -16.48 0.35
CA GLY A 256 -3.33 -15.21 0.04
C GLY A 256 -2.62 -15.22 -1.32
N ARG A 257 -2.06 -16.37 -1.71
CA ARG A 257 -1.50 -16.61 -3.05
C ARG A 257 -2.57 -17.08 -4.02
N ASN A 258 -3.55 -16.22 -4.29
CA ASN A 258 -4.57 -16.51 -5.29
C ASN A 258 -4.23 -15.86 -6.63
N ASP A 259 -4.75 -16.45 -7.72
CA ASP A 259 -4.58 -15.91 -9.08
C ASP A 259 -5.10 -14.47 -9.19
N ALA A 260 -6.05 -14.08 -8.34
CA ALA A 260 -6.60 -12.73 -8.30
C ALA A 260 -5.58 -11.68 -7.83
N LEU A 261 -4.67 -12.02 -6.91
CA LEU A 261 -3.59 -11.14 -6.47
C LEU A 261 -2.59 -10.89 -7.61
N VAL A 262 -2.18 -11.95 -8.28
CA VAL A 262 -1.24 -11.87 -9.41
C VAL A 262 -1.87 -11.07 -10.55
N ARG A 263 -3.15 -11.33 -10.87
CA ARG A 263 -3.90 -10.56 -11.88
C ARG A 263 -4.01 -9.08 -11.51
N MET A 264 -4.39 -8.76 -10.27
CA MET A 264 -4.45 -7.36 -9.82
C MET A 264 -3.11 -6.65 -10.00
N LEU A 265 -1.99 -7.28 -9.58
CA LEU A 265 -0.66 -6.69 -9.74
C LEU A 265 -0.27 -6.51 -11.22
N ILE A 266 -0.65 -7.45 -12.10
CA ILE A 266 -0.40 -7.33 -13.54
C ILE A 266 -1.23 -6.19 -14.16
N ASP A 267 -2.51 -6.12 -13.83
CA ASP A 267 -3.41 -5.09 -14.35
C ASP A 267 -2.92 -3.71 -13.88
N THR A 268 -2.59 -3.56 -12.60
CA THR A 268 -1.97 -2.35 -12.05
C THR A 268 -0.62 -2.03 -12.71
N PHE A 269 0.21 -3.03 -13.01
CA PHE A 269 1.45 -2.81 -13.76
C PHE A 269 1.16 -2.17 -15.12
N PHE A 270 0.23 -2.71 -15.90
CA PHE A 270 -0.08 -2.17 -17.22
C PHE A 270 -0.66 -0.76 -17.16
N GLU A 271 -1.54 -0.48 -16.20
CA GLU A 271 -2.09 0.87 -15.97
C GLU A 271 -0.99 1.89 -15.63
N LEU A 272 -0.14 1.57 -14.65
CA LEU A 272 0.93 2.47 -14.21
C LEU A 272 2.03 2.62 -15.27
N ALA A 273 2.42 1.53 -15.93
CA ALA A 273 3.39 1.57 -17.02
C ALA A 273 2.86 2.40 -18.20
N GLY A 274 1.62 2.17 -18.64
CA GLY A 274 0.97 2.97 -19.68
C GLY A 274 0.96 4.46 -19.34
N TYR A 275 0.55 4.81 -18.12
CA TYR A 275 0.61 6.19 -17.64
C TYR A 275 2.03 6.77 -17.68
N THR A 276 3.02 6.02 -17.16
CA THR A 276 4.44 6.44 -17.18
C THR A 276 4.93 6.69 -18.60
N GLN A 277 4.63 5.77 -19.52
CA GLN A 277 5.05 5.90 -20.91
C GLN A 277 4.42 7.14 -21.57
N ASP A 278 3.12 7.36 -21.39
CA ASP A 278 2.41 8.49 -22.00
C ASP A 278 2.81 9.84 -21.38
N ALA A 279 3.03 9.89 -20.06
CA ALA A 279 3.55 11.08 -19.40
C ALA A 279 4.95 11.45 -19.89
N ILE A 280 5.84 10.45 -20.06
CA ILE A 280 7.19 10.67 -20.60
C ILE A 280 7.14 11.10 -22.06
N ARG A 281 6.34 10.45 -22.91
CA ARG A 281 6.16 10.81 -24.33
C ARG A 281 5.69 12.26 -24.49
N ARG A 282 4.68 12.67 -23.70
CA ARG A 282 4.21 14.07 -23.65
C ARG A 282 5.33 15.02 -23.24
N ALA A 283 6.11 14.68 -22.21
CA ALA A 283 7.23 15.52 -21.75
C ALA A 283 8.39 15.62 -22.76
N LEU A 284 8.62 14.56 -23.55
CA LEU A 284 9.62 14.52 -24.62
C LEU A 284 9.16 15.16 -25.94
N GLY A 285 7.87 15.53 -26.05
CA GLY A 285 7.31 16.21 -27.23
C GLY A 285 6.83 15.28 -28.34
N SER A 286 6.64 13.98 -28.09
CA SER A 286 6.14 13.03 -29.11
C SER A 286 4.61 12.96 -29.13
N ALA A 287 3.94 14.07 -29.41
CA ALA A 287 2.58 14.07 -29.92
C ALA A 287 2.66 14.47 -31.40
N ASP A 288 2.24 13.56 -32.29
CA ASP A 288 2.14 13.70 -33.75
C ASP A 288 2.17 15.16 -34.29
N GLU A 289 3.32 15.59 -34.80
CA GLU A 289 3.39 16.72 -35.76
C GLU A 289 2.98 16.27 -37.18
N SER A 290 2.42 15.07 -37.35
CA SER A 290 2.18 14.43 -38.65
C SER A 290 0.80 14.72 -39.28
N GLN A 291 -0.08 15.52 -38.65
CA GLN A 291 -1.42 15.83 -39.21
C GLN A 291 -1.95 17.26 -38.97
N ALA A 292 -1.09 18.27 -38.77
CA ALA A 292 -1.52 19.67 -38.89
C ALA A 292 -1.09 20.20 -40.27
N GLY A 293 -1.93 19.95 -41.27
CA GLY A 293 -1.87 20.65 -42.54
C GLY A 293 -1.95 22.17 -42.31
N SER A 294 -1.13 22.88 -43.07
CA SER A 294 -1.11 24.33 -43.28
C SER A 294 -2.39 25.07 -42.90
N ASP A 295 -2.38 25.83 -41.81
CA ASP A 295 -2.82 27.22 -41.86
C ASP A 295 -2.29 28.01 -40.67
N ALA A 296 -1.81 29.21 -40.98
CA ALA A 296 -1.16 30.12 -40.05
C ALA A 296 -2.11 30.65 -38.98
N GLY A 297 -1.61 30.73 -37.74
CA GLY A 297 -2.26 31.49 -36.67
C GLY A 297 -1.57 31.29 -35.33
N ASP A 298 -0.91 32.34 -34.84
CA ASP A 298 -0.33 32.47 -33.50
C ASP A 298 -1.26 31.92 -32.40
N HIS A 299 -1.03 30.68 -31.96
CA HIS A 299 -1.56 30.17 -30.71
C HIS A 299 -0.47 29.36 -29.99
N ALA A 300 0.17 30.05 -29.06
CA ALA A 300 0.82 29.57 -27.85
C ALA A 300 1.24 28.08 -27.85
N THR A 301 2.54 27.86 -27.99
CA THR A 301 3.24 26.66 -27.50
C THR A 301 2.83 26.39 -26.05
N LEU A 302 1.93 25.42 -25.87
CA LEU A 302 1.59 24.90 -24.55
C LEU A 302 2.89 24.40 -23.88
N PRO A 303 3.12 24.71 -22.58
CA PRO A 303 4.37 24.32 -21.93
C PRO A 303 4.58 22.81 -21.97
N LYS A 304 5.86 22.38 -22.01
CA LYS A 304 6.29 21.02 -21.64
C LYS A 304 5.81 20.72 -20.21
N GLU A 305 4.59 20.24 -20.07
CA GLU A 305 3.98 20.05 -18.76
C GLU A 305 4.55 18.78 -18.13
N LEU A 306 5.39 18.97 -17.11
CA LEU A 306 5.91 17.86 -16.32
C LEU A 306 4.77 17.30 -15.48
N ASP A 307 4.35 16.07 -15.78
CA ASP A 307 3.27 15.40 -15.07
C ASP A 307 3.62 15.23 -13.58
N LEU A 308 2.92 15.98 -12.71
CA LEU A 308 3.21 16.03 -11.27
C LEU A 308 2.92 14.70 -10.55
N LEU A 309 2.13 13.81 -11.17
CA LEU A 309 1.83 12.49 -10.61
C LEU A 309 2.87 11.44 -11.01
N LEU A 310 3.67 11.69 -12.05
CA LEU A 310 4.64 10.73 -12.58
C LEU A 310 5.60 10.17 -11.50
N PRO A 311 6.17 10.96 -10.57
CA PRO A 311 7.01 10.39 -9.50
C PRO A 311 6.26 9.40 -8.60
N LYS A 312 4.98 9.66 -8.30
CA LYS A 312 4.16 8.77 -7.45
C LYS A 312 3.74 7.50 -8.20
N VAL A 313 3.45 7.62 -9.49
CA VAL A 313 3.17 6.48 -10.37
C VAL A 313 4.40 5.57 -10.47
N CYS A 314 5.59 6.15 -10.63
CA CYS A 314 6.85 5.42 -10.64
C CYS A 314 7.14 4.70 -9.31
N GLU A 315 6.89 5.34 -8.16
CA GLU A 315 7.00 4.71 -6.84
C GLU A 315 6.05 3.50 -6.72
N ALA A 316 4.79 3.65 -7.13
CA ALA A 316 3.81 2.57 -7.12
C ALA A 316 4.21 1.43 -8.09
N LEU A 317 4.72 1.77 -9.27
CA LEU A 317 5.22 0.81 -10.25
C LEU A 317 6.37 -0.03 -9.68
N VAL A 318 7.28 0.60 -8.93
CA VAL A 318 8.36 -0.11 -8.21
C VAL A 318 7.77 -1.13 -7.24
N LEU A 319 6.80 -0.75 -6.41
CA LEU A 319 6.18 -1.65 -5.43
C LEU A 319 5.48 -2.84 -6.10
N VAL A 320 4.76 -2.59 -7.20
CA VAL A 320 4.10 -3.65 -7.99
C VAL A 320 5.13 -4.63 -8.55
N VAL A 321 6.20 -4.11 -9.14
CA VAL A 321 7.28 -4.92 -9.72
C VAL A 321 8.03 -5.73 -8.66
N GLN A 322 8.23 -5.16 -7.47
CA GLN A 322 8.82 -5.86 -6.32
C GLN A 322 7.91 -6.99 -5.83
N CYS A 323 6.60 -6.75 -5.70
CA CYS A 323 5.63 -7.78 -5.35
C CYS A 323 5.64 -8.93 -6.37
N LEU A 324 5.55 -8.61 -7.67
CA LEU A 324 5.60 -9.60 -8.75
C LEU A 324 6.91 -10.39 -8.77
N THR A 325 8.03 -9.71 -8.53
CA THR A 325 9.36 -10.34 -8.42
C THR A 325 9.40 -11.35 -7.27
N THR A 326 8.96 -10.95 -6.08
CA THR A 326 8.96 -11.83 -4.91
C THR A 326 8.03 -13.03 -5.12
N LEU A 327 6.85 -12.82 -5.72
CA LEU A 327 5.93 -13.91 -6.06
C LEU A 327 6.51 -14.89 -7.09
N ALA A 328 7.19 -14.37 -8.13
CA ALA A 328 7.83 -15.20 -9.15
C ALA A 328 9.01 -16.02 -8.62
N LEU A 329 9.70 -15.53 -7.57
CA LEU A 329 10.81 -16.23 -6.91
C LEU A 329 10.36 -17.21 -5.81
N SER A 330 9.20 -16.99 -5.20
CA SER A 330 8.69 -17.79 -4.08
C SER A 330 8.00 -19.10 -4.50
N GLU A 331 8.21 -19.58 -5.73
CA GLU A 331 7.64 -20.84 -6.20
C GLU A 331 8.55 -22.02 -5.79
N PRO A 332 8.02 -23.09 -5.17
CA PRO A 332 8.81 -24.30 -4.98
C PRO A 332 9.14 -24.94 -6.33
N GLU A 333 10.40 -25.27 -6.56
CA GLU A 333 10.89 -25.96 -7.78
C GLU A 333 10.21 -27.31 -8.03
N GLU A 334 9.52 -27.87 -7.03
CA GLU A 334 8.78 -29.13 -7.09
C GLU A 334 7.26 -28.90 -6.96
N SER A 335 6.59 -28.52 -8.05
CA SER A 335 5.13 -28.67 -8.14
C SER A 335 4.79 -29.83 -9.07
N SER A 336 4.14 -30.84 -8.48
CA SER A 336 3.57 -32.02 -9.13
C SER A 336 2.74 -31.65 -10.38
N PRO A 337 2.76 -32.47 -11.46
CA PRO A 337 2.18 -32.16 -12.78
C PRO A 337 0.63 -32.07 -12.83
N VAL A 338 -0.05 -31.93 -11.69
CA VAL A 338 -1.51 -32.03 -11.58
C VAL A 338 -2.21 -30.69 -11.24
N ALA A 339 -1.47 -29.60 -11.00
CA ALA A 339 -2.08 -28.28 -10.82
C ALA A 339 -2.15 -27.54 -12.17
N ALA A 340 -3.35 -27.42 -12.74
CA ALA A 340 -3.60 -26.77 -14.03
C ALA A 340 -3.46 -25.23 -14.03
N SER A 341 -2.91 -24.62 -12.96
CA SER A 341 -2.58 -23.18 -12.94
C SER A 341 -1.08 -23.04 -13.18
N GLY A 342 -0.69 -22.37 -14.27
CA GLY A 342 0.72 -22.15 -14.62
C GLY A 342 1.47 -21.38 -13.53
N THR A 343 2.79 -21.52 -13.50
CA THR A 343 3.67 -20.75 -12.61
C THR A 343 3.40 -19.24 -12.71
N VAL A 344 3.63 -18.47 -11.64
CA VAL A 344 3.52 -16.99 -11.71
C VAL A 344 4.42 -16.48 -12.83
N LYS A 345 5.61 -17.05 -12.96
CA LYS A 345 6.54 -16.72 -14.05
C LYS A 345 5.95 -17.00 -15.45
N ALA A 346 5.33 -18.16 -15.67
CA ALA A 346 4.67 -18.46 -16.94
C ALA A 346 3.48 -17.53 -17.20
N THR A 347 2.73 -17.17 -16.16
CA THR A 347 1.64 -16.19 -16.25
C THR A 347 2.16 -14.82 -16.69
N LEU A 348 3.25 -14.33 -16.08
CA LEU A 348 3.91 -13.08 -16.44
C LEU A 348 4.48 -13.11 -17.87
N ALA A 349 5.04 -14.24 -18.31
CA ALA A 349 5.51 -14.41 -19.67
C ALA A 349 4.36 -14.37 -20.69
N ALA A 350 3.23 -15.01 -20.39
CA ALA A 350 2.11 -15.17 -21.32
C ALA A 350 1.15 -13.97 -21.36
N VAL A 351 1.07 -13.17 -20.29
CA VAL A 351 0.03 -12.15 -20.17
C VAL A 351 0.13 -11.04 -21.23
N ARG A 352 -1.04 -10.51 -21.60
CA ARG A 352 -1.24 -9.40 -22.53
C ARG A 352 -2.22 -8.42 -21.91
N SER A 353 -2.00 -7.12 -22.14
CA SER A 353 -2.94 -6.06 -21.82
C SER A 353 -4.18 -6.11 -22.73
N ALA A 354 -5.19 -5.30 -22.44
CA ALA A 354 -6.36 -5.15 -23.29
C ALA A 354 -6.02 -4.69 -24.72
N GLY A 355 -4.91 -3.96 -24.89
CA GLY A 355 -4.39 -3.53 -26.19
C GLY A 355 -3.56 -4.59 -26.93
N GLY A 356 -3.42 -5.80 -26.38
CA GLY A 356 -2.62 -6.88 -26.96
C GLY A 356 -1.11 -6.76 -26.72
N GLU A 357 -0.65 -5.73 -26.02
CA GLU A 357 0.75 -5.57 -25.63
C GLU A 357 1.10 -6.54 -24.49
N GLY A 358 2.24 -7.22 -24.58
CA GLY A 358 2.67 -8.10 -23.50
C GLY A 358 3.50 -7.41 -22.42
N LEU A 359 3.60 -8.08 -21.27
CA LEU A 359 4.38 -7.58 -20.14
C LEU A 359 5.85 -7.32 -20.54
N VAL A 360 6.42 -8.20 -21.36
CA VAL A 360 7.80 -8.11 -21.84
C VAL A 360 8.03 -6.85 -22.66
N GLU A 361 7.16 -6.58 -23.64
CA GLU A 361 7.26 -5.40 -24.49
C GLU A 361 7.04 -4.12 -23.67
N SER A 362 6.06 -4.12 -22.77
CA SER A 362 5.78 -2.99 -21.89
C SER A 362 6.92 -2.69 -20.91
N LEU A 363 7.58 -3.72 -20.36
CA LEU A 363 8.80 -3.57 -19.55
C LEU A 363 9.92 -2.91 -20.36
N ILE A 364 10.19 -3.40 -21.57
CA ILE A 364 11.24 -2.87 -22.44
C ILE A 364 10.96 -1.43 -22.86
N GLU A 365 9.73 -1.12 -23.23
CA GLU A 365 9.34 0.23 -23.64
C GLU A 365 9.41 1.22 -22.46
N THR A 366 8.95 0.81 -21.28
CA THR A 366 9.06 1.63 -20.06
C THR A 366 10.53 1.89 -19.71
N LEU A 367 11.39 0.86 -19.78
CA LEU A 367 12.85 1.02 -19.59
C LEU A 367 13.46 1.96 -20.62
N ARG A 368 13.10 1.83 -21.91
CA ARG A 368 13.59 2.68 -23.00
C ARG A 368 13.23 4.14 -22.80
N LEU A 369 11.98 4.42 -22.44
CA LEU A 369 11.50 5.77 -22.18
C LEU A 369 12.12 6.38 -20.93
N LEU A 370 12.21 5.63 -19.83
CA LEU A 370 12.90 6.08 -18.61
C LEU A 370 14.39 6.34 -18.85
N ASP A 371 15.03 5.53 -19.70
CA ASP A 371 16.44 5.68 -20.05
C ASP A 371 16.71 6.93 -20.91
N THR A 372 15.74 7.35 -21.72
CA THR A 372 15.76 8.60 -22.48
C THR A 372 15.40 9.81 -21.62
N PHE A 373 14.39 9.68 -20.77
CA PHE A 373 13.81 10.79 -19.99
C PHE A 373 14.67 11.20 -18.80
N LEU A 374 15.26 10.23 -18.09
CA LEU A 374 16.01 10.52 -16.87
C LEU A 374 17.50 10.68 -17.18
N PRO A 375 18.13 11.83 -16.82
CA PRO A 375 19.57 12.00 -16.95
C PRO A 375 20.29 11.00 -16.04
N ARG A 376 21.40 10.44 -16.55
CA ARG A 376 22.24 9.51 -15.79
C ARG A 376 23.08 10.28 -14.79
N ILE A 377 23.19 9.77 -13.57
CA ILE A 377 24.10 10.30 -12.57
C ILE A 377 25.18 9.27 -12.28
N THR A 378 26.43 9.65 -12.49
CA THR A 378 27.58 8.78 -12.22
C THR A 378 28.57 9.54 -11.34
N PHE A 379 28.83 9.03 -10.14
CA PHE A 379 29.69 9.68 -9.15
C PHE A 379 29.29 11.14 -8.87
N GLY A 380 27.99 11.39 -8.74
CA GLY A 380 27.42 12.71 -8.47
C GLY A 380 27.44 13.70 -9.65
N ARG A 381 27.87 13.27 -10.84
CA ARG A 381 27.85 14.10 -12.07
C ARG A 381 26.79 13.63 -13.03
N VAL A 382 26.04 14.58 -13.61
CA VAL A 382 25.13 14.30 -14.71
C VAL A 382 25.96 13.97 -15.95
N VAL A 383 25.76 12.78 -16.51
CA VAL A 383 26.38 12.37 -17.77
C VAL A 383 25.37 12.63 -18.88
N GLU A 384 25.61 13.66 -19.69
CA GLU A 384 24.86 13.91 -20.91
C GLU A 384 25.24 12.87 -21.97
N ARG A 385 24.25 12.34 -22.70
CA ARG A 385 24.53 11.46 -23.84
C ARG A 385 25.02 12.28 -25.03
N PRO A 386 25.94 11.73 -25.84
CA PRO A 386 26.15 12.26 -27.17
C PRO A 386 24.84 12.14 -27.98
N SER A 387 24.32 13.28 -28.44
CA SER A 387 23.16 13.32 -29.33
C SER A 387 23.47 12.59 -30.64
N PRO A 388 22.49 11.91 -31.26
CA PRO A 388 22.64 11.46 -32.64
C PRO A 388 22.92 12.66 -33.57
N PRO A 389 23.70 12.47 -34.66
CA PRO A 389 24.02 13.56 -35.58
C PRO A 389 22.74 14.17 -36.16
N GLY A 390 22.45 15.43 -35.81
CA GLY A 390 21.29 16.18 -36.30
C GLY A 390 20.27 16.63 -35.22
N ALA A 391 20.36 16.16 -33.97
CA ALA A 391 19.47 16.61 -32.91
C ALA A 391 20.03 17.85 -32.17
N GLN A 392 19.24 18.93 -32.08
CA GLN A 392 19.60 20.12 -31.31
C GLN A 392 19.71 19.77 -29.82
N PRO A 393 20.78 20.23 -29.12
CA PRO A 393 20.90 20.01 -27.68
C PRO A 393 19.77 20.74 -26.94
N LEU A 394 19.12 20.03 -26.02
CA LEU A 394 18.18 20.64 -25.07
C LEU A 394 18.95 21.63 -24.19
N SER A 395 18.46 22.86 -24.09
CA SER A 395 19.11 23.93 -23.33
C SER A 395 19.42 23.51 -21.89
N ALA A 396 20.69 23.69 -21.50
CA ALA A 396 21.26 23.32 -20.20
C ALA A 396 20.60 24.00 -18.98
N ASP A 397 19.76 25.02 -19.18
CA ASP A 397 19.07 25.74 -18.10
C ASP A 397 17.92 24.95 -17.46
N THR A 398 17.54 23.81 -18.03
CA THR A 398 16.57 22.88 -17.42
C THR A 398 17.22 21.79 -16.56
N ALA A 399 18.56 21.73 -16.51
CA ALA A 399 19.31 20.80 -15.66
C ALA A 399 19.26 21.27 -14.20
N VAL A 400 18.15 20.91 -13.56
CA VAL A 400 17.82 21.06 -12.15
C VAL A 400 19.06 20.91 -11.25
N ARG A 401 19.51 22.04 -10.68
CA ARG A 401 20.13 22.08 -9.35
C ARG A 401 19.41 21.09 -8.47
N SER A 402 20.11 20.14 -7.84
CA SER A 402 19.60 19.16 -6.87
C SER A 402 18.40 19.71 -6.07
N GLN A 403 17.18 19.55 -6.60
CA GLN A 403 15.96 19.95 -5.94
C GLN A 403 15.52 18.76 -5.09
N PRO A 404 15.15 18.98 -3.82
CA PRO A 404 14.54 17.95 -2.99
C PRO A 404 13.13 17.65 -3.55
N GLY A 405 13.07 16.72 -4.51
CA GLY A 405 11.84 16.32 -5.21
C GLY A 405 12.00 15.13 -6.18
N VAL A 406 13.18 14.49 -6.24
CA VAL A 406 13.52 13.45 -7.23
C VAL A 406 13.47 12.02 -6.64
N GLU A 407 12.96 11.83 -5.42
CA GLU A 407 12.92 10.51 -4.76
C GLU A 407 12.04 9.50 -5.51
N GLY A 408 10.95 9.93 -6.15
CA GLY A 408 9.96 9.06 -6.80
C GLY A 408 10.42 8.32 -8.07
N PHE A 409 11.63 8.58 -8.58
CA PHE A 409 12.22 7.84 -9.71
C PHE A 409 13.30 6.84 -9.29
N SER A 410 13.60 6.76 -7.99
CA SER A 410 14.61 5.85 -7.47
C SER A 410 14.19 4.41 -7.72
N TYR A 411 15.15 3.55 -8.07
CA TYR A 411 14.97 2.11 -8.24
C TYR A 411 14.06 1.64 -9.39
N VAL A 412 13.35 2.52 -10.10
CA VAL A 412 12.41 2.13 -11.17
C VAL A 412 13.12 1.31 -12.26
N LYS A 413 14.25 1.82 -12.78
CA LYS A 413 15.01 1.08 -13.81
C LYS A 413 15.57 -0.24 -13.27
N ARG A 414 16.06 -0.23 -12.02
CA ARG A 414 16.61 -1.41 -11.34
C ARG A 414 15.58 -2.52 -11.22
N ASP A 415 14.38 -2.21 -10.71
CA ASP A 415 13.38 -3.23 -10.43
C ASP A 415 12.70 -3.72 -11.71
N LEU A 416 12.47 -2.86 -12.70
CA LEU A 416 11.99 -3.27 -14.02
C LEU A 416 12.96 -4.25 -14.70
N VAL A 417 14.26 -3.94 -14.73
CA VAL A 417 15.26 -4.84 -15.35
C VAL A 417 15.47 -6.11 -14.53
N ARG A 418 15.30 -6.05 -13.20
CA ARG A 418 15.35 -7.23 -12.32
C ARG A 418 14.20 -8.19 -12.64
N LEU A 419 12.96 -7.70 -12.73
CA LEU A 419 11.81 -8.54 -13.08
C LEU A 419 11.98 -9.15 -14.47
N LEU A 420 12.43 -8.36 -15.45
CA LEU A 420 12.74 -8.85 -16.79
C LEU A 420 13.75 -10.01 -16.76
N GLY A 421 14.84 -9.85 -15.99
CA GLY A 421 15.84 -10.90 -15.84
C GLY A 421 15.29 -12.19 -15.23
N ILE A 422 14.35 -12.07 -14.27
CA ILE A 422 13.71 -13.22 -13.62
C ILE A 422 12.79 -13.96 -14.59
N ILE A 423 11.95 -13.25 -15.35
CA ILE A 423 11.05 -13.91 -16.32
C ILE A 423 11.80 -14.47 -17.53
N ALA A 424 12.97 -13.94 -17.88
CA ALA A 424 13.78 -14.40 -19.01
C ALA A 424 14.63 -15.65 -18.72
N VAL A 425 14.87 -16.02 -17.46
CA VAL A 425 15.71 -17.19 -17.13
C VAL A 425 15.05 -18.44 -17.69
N ASP A 426 15.76 -19.24 -18.47
CA ASP A 426 15.26 -20.50 -19.07
C ASP A 426 13.91 -20.41 -19.83
N ASP A 427 13.53 -19.21 -20.32
CA ASP A 427 12.30 -19.01 -21.11
C ASP A 427 12.64 -18.48 -22.50
N ARG A 428 12.66 -19.40 -23.48
CA ARG A 428 13.00 -19.06 -24.87
C ARG A 428 12.02 -18.06 -25.49
N GLY A 429 10.74 -18.14 -25.13
CA GLY A 429 9.71 -17.25 -25.66
C GLY A 429 9.90 -15.81 -25.21
N VAL A 430 10.23 -15.60 -23.93
CA VAL A 430 10.59 -14.28 -23.40
C VAL A 430 11.88 -13.77 -24.04
N GLN A 431 12.93 -14.61 -24.12
CA GLN A 431 14.20 -14.23 -24.73
C GLN A 431 14.04 -13.75 -26.18
N ASP A 432 13.24 -14.46 -26.98
CA ASP A 432 13.02 -14.13 -28.39
C ASP A 432 12.17 -12.86 -28.54
N ARG A 433 11.15 -12.67 -27.71
CA ARG A 433 10.35 -11.43 -27.69
C ARG A 433 11.16 -10.18 -27.32
N VAL A 434 12.05 -10.30 -26.34
CA VAL A 434 12.97 -9.20 -25.98
C VAL A 434 13.88 -8.84 -27.15
N ARG A 435 14.35 -9.83 -27.93
CA ARG A 435 15.11 -9.55 -29.15
C ARG A 435 14.24 -8.85 -30.18
N GLU A 436 13.06 -9.38 -30.46
CA GLU A 436 12.14 -8.90 -31.50
C GLU A 436 11.66 -7.47 -31.26
N CYS A 437 11.45 -7.07 -30.00
CA CYS A 437 11.09 -5.70 -29.64
C CYS A 437 12.32 -4.76 -29.45
N GLY A 438 13.51 -5.18 -29.89
CA GLY A 438 14.74 -4.39 -29.79
C GLY A 438 15.17 -4.08 -28.34
N GLY A 439 14.89 -5.00 -27.41
CA GLY A 439 15.15 -4.85 -25.99
C GLY A 439 16.58 -5.17 -25.55
N ILE A 440 17.34 -5.97 -26.30
CA ILE A 440 18.74 -6.31 -25.97
C ILE A 440 19.61 -5.05 -25.83
N PRO A 441 19.62 -4.08 -26.78
CA PRO A 441 20.35 -2.83 -26.62
C PRO A 441 19.87 -1.99 -25.42
N VAL A 442 18.58 -2.03 -25.10
CA VAL A 442 18.01 -1.31 -23.95
C VAL A 442 18.61 -1.86 -22.65
N VAL A 443 18.66 -3.19 -22.48
CA VAL A 443 19.26 -3.82 -21.30
C VAL A 443 20.77 -3.55 -21.24
N MET A 444 21.48 -3.63 -22.38
CA MET A 444 22.92 -3.31 -22.44
C MET A 444 23.22 -1.88 -22.00
N ASN A 445 22.35 -0.92 -22.37
CA ASN A 445 22.49 0.47 -21.95
C ASN A 445 22.37 0.66 -20.43
N LEU A 446 21.76 -0.28 -19.70
CA LEU A 446 21.64 -0.27 -18.25
C LEU A 446 22.81 -0.96 -17.53
N CYS A 447 23.76 -1.56 -18.25
CA CYS A 447 24.96 -2.20 -17.69
C CYS A 447 26.05 -1.19 -17.27
N VAL A 448 25.64 -0.03 -16.78
CA VAL A 448 26.50 1.06 -16.31
C VAL A 448 26.06 1.52 -14.92
N VAL A 449 26.97 2.17 -14.19
CA VAL A 449 26.67 2.69 -12.85
C VAL A 449 25.71 3.89 -12.97
N ASP A 450 24.67 3.90 -12.14
CA ASP A 450 23.73 5.00 -11.96
C ASP A 450 23.47 5.19 -10.46
N ASP A 451 23.91 6.31 -9.88
CA ASP A 451 23.79 6.58 -8.45
C ASP A 451 22.32 6.68 -8.01
N ARG A 452 21.39 7.01 -8.93
CA ARG A 452 19.94 7.02 -8.65
C ARG A 452 19.33 5.61 -8.56
N ASN A 453 20.01 4.62 -9.14
CA ASN A 453 19.56 3.24 -9.17
C ASN A 453 20.68 2.31 -8.66
N PRO A 454 20.96 2.32 -7.34
CA PRO A 454 21.91 1.39 -6.74
C PRO A 454 21.62 -0.06 -7.16
N TYR A 455 22.67 -0.78 -7.54
CA TYR A 455 22.62 -2.17 -8.03
C TYR A 455 21.94 -2.39 -9.40
N MET A 456 21.57 -1.34 -10.14
CA MET A 456 20.98 -1.48 -11.48
C MET A 456 21.91 -2.22 -12.44
N LYS A 457 23.21 -1.91 -12.43
CA LYS A 457 24.20 -2.54 -13.30
C LYS A 457 24.24 -4.06 -13.09
N GLU A 458 24.24 -4.51 -11.85
CA GLU A 458 24.30 -5.92 -11.45
C GLU A 458 23.05 -6.66 -11.94
N HIS A 459 21.87 -6.06 -11.74
CA HIS A 459 20.62 -6.63 -12.24
C HIS A 459 20.53 -6.61 -13.78
N ALA A 460 21.05 -5.58 -14.44
CA ALA A 460 21.12 -5.52 -15.90
C ALA A 460 22.07 -6.58 -16.49
N ILE A 461 23.23 -6.80 -15.86
CA ILE A 461 24.16 -7.87 -16.25
C ILE A 461 23.51 -9.24 -16.06
N LEU A 462 22.80 -9.46 -14.96
CA LEU A 462 22.07 -10.70 -14.71
C LEU A 462 20.96 -10.91 -15.76
N ALA A 463 20.17 -9.88 -16.06
CA ALA A 463 19.13 -9.94 -17.07
C ALA A 463 19.73 -10.24 -18.45
N LEU A 464 20.83 -9.58 -18.82
CA LEU A 464 21.54 -9.84 -20.07
C LEU A 464 22.07 -11.28 -20.13
N ARG A 465 22.67 -11.80 -19.06
CA ARG A 465 23.08 -13.21 -18.99
C ARG A 465 21.90 -14.14 -19.26
N ASN A 466 20.76 -13.92 -18.61
CA ASN A 466 19.58 -14.76 -18.75
C ASN A 466 18.97 -14.68 -20.16
N LEU A 467 19.04 -13.51 -20.80
CA LEU A 467 18.60 -13.30 -22.19
C LEU A 467 19.46 -14.03 -23.23
N LEU A 468 20.74 -14.26 -22.92
CA LEU A 468 21.72 -14.90 -23.80
C LEU A 468 21.90 -16.39 -23.51
N HIS A 469 21.51 -16.85 -22.31
CA HIS A 469 21.72 -18.23 -21.90
C HIS A 469 20.93 -19.19 -22.78
N GLY A 470 21.63 -20.12 -23.44
CA GLY A 470 21.02 -21.08 -24.37
C GLY A 470 20.46 -20.46 -25.66
N ASN A 471 20.70 -19.17 -25.95
CA ASN A 471 20.14 -18.47 -27.11
C ASN A 471 21.21 -17.90 -28.05
N SER A 472 21.61 -18.71 -29.04
CA SER A 472 22.60 -18.32 -30.05
C SER A 472 22.18 -17.10 -30.87
N VAL A 473 20.90 -16.97 -31.22
CA VAL A 473 20.38 -15.83 -32.00
C VAL A 473 20.54 -14.53 -31.23
N ASN A 474 20.23 -14.54 -29.93
CA ASN A 474 20.44 -13.36 -29.08
C ASN A 474 21.93 -13.07 -28.87
N GLN A 475 22.79 -14.10 -28.81
CA GLN A 475 24.25 -13.92 -28.73
C GLN A 475 24.83 -13.27 -29.98
N GLU A 476 24.34 -13.61 -31.17
CA GLU A 476 24.77 -12.97 -32.42
C GLU A 476 24.42 -11.48 -32.44
N VAL A 477 23.22 -11.09 -31.99
CA VAL A 477 22.84 -9.67 -31.87
C VAL A 477 23.84 -8.88 -31.01
N VAL A 478 24.31 -9.46 -29.89
CA VAL A 478 25.31 -8.80 -29.04
C VAL A 478 26.68 -8.73 -29.70
N LYS A 479 27.09 -9.74 -30.48
CA LYS A 479 28.36 -9.73 -31.22
C LYS A 479 28.38 -8.68 -32.34
N GLU A 480 27.22 -8.44 -32.97
CA GLU A 480 27.06 -7.41 -34.00
C GLU A 480 27.16 -5.99 -33.43
N ILE A 481 26.85 -5.80 -32.14
CA ILE A 481 26.99 -4.52 -31.44
C ILE A 481 28.47 -4.28 -31.13
N GLN A 482 29.19 -3.67 -32.06
CA GLN A 482 30.58 -3.27 -31.86
C GLN A 482 30.67 -1.98 -31.01
N PRO A 483 31.64 -1.89 -30.09
CA PRO A 483 31.91 -0.64 -29.39
C PRO A 483 32.36 0.42 -30.39
N VAL A 484 31.76 1.60 -30.31
CA VAL A 484 32.10 2.75 -31.17
C VAL A 484 33.35 3.48 -30.65
N ALA A 485 33.71 3.28 -29.37
CA ALA A 485 34.85 3.93 -28.73
C ALA A 485 35.41 3.15 -27.52
N ARG A 486 36.69 3.35 -27.22
CA ARG A 486 37.39 2.93 -26.00
C ARG A 486 37.67 4.13 -25.10
N TRP A 487 37.49 3.99 -23.81
CA TRP A 487 37.95 4.98 -22.84
C TRP A 487 39.46 4.84 -22.64
N ASP A 488 40.20 5.93 -22.76
CA ASP A 488 41.63 5.93 -22.45
C ASP A 488 41.90 6.03 -20.94
N GLU A 489 43.16 5.84 -20.53
CA GLU A 489 43.60 5.90 -19.13
C GLU A 489 43.34 7.26 -18.45
N ARG A 490 42.93 8.28 -19.21
CA ARG A 490 42.60 9.62 -18.73
C ARG A 490 41.09 9.90 -18.74
N GLY A 491 40.28 8.91 -19.09
CA GLY A 491 38.82 9.03 -19.11
C GLY A 491 38.28 9.78 -20.34
N ALA A 492 38.99 9.81 -21.46
CA ALA A 492 38.48 10.35 -22.73
C ALA A 492 37.99 9.22 -23.67
N LEU A 493 36.85 9.42 -24.33
CA LEU A 493 36.37 8.52 -25.40
C LEU A 493 37.27 8.65 -26.63
N GLN A 494 37.94 7.57 -27.01
CA GLN A 494 38.64 7.42 -28.29
C GLN A 494 37.81 6.56 -29.23
N SER A 495 37.47 7.06 -30.42
CA SER A 495 36.83 6.26 -31.47
C SER A 495 37.69 5.05 -31.83
N LEU A 496 37.09 3.87 -31.95
CA LEU A 496 37.80 2.68 -32.43
C LEU A 496 38.02 2.84 -33.95
N SER A 497 39.29 2.98 -34.34
CA SER A 497 39.75 3.12 -35.73
C SER A 497 39.61 1.83 -36.52
#